data_AF-A0A7S0ES72-F1
#
_entry.id   AF-A0A7S0ES72-F1
#
_cell.length_a   1.000
_cell.length_b   1.000
_cell.length_c   1.000
_cell.angle_alpha   90.00
_cell.angle_beta   90.00
_cell.angle_gamma   90.00
#
_symmetry.space_group_name_H-M   'P 1'
#
loop_
_entity.id
_entity.type
_entity.pdbx_description
1 polymer ?
#
loop_
_entity_poly.entity_id
_entity_poly.type
_entity_poly.pdbx_seq_one_letter_code
_entity_poly.pdbx_strand_id
1 'polypeptide(L)'
;RACEPPPKPPIFAACFDPAGSDNYVTKRQSLKLLGELLLDRTNFAIMTRYIACVDNLKMVMVLLRDRSSSIQFEAFHVFKIFVANPHKEGRVRNVLLRNQPKLLEFMASFQSERADEQFVEEKEFLINEIANLQPAPSELAAASREASSEGDEAGR
;
A
#
# COMPACT_ATOMS: atom_id res chain seq x y z
N ARG A 1 -8.51 21.77 7.83
CA ARG A 1 -8.68 22.24 6.42
C ARG A 1 -8.61 21.00 5.55
N ALA A 2 -9.72 20.67 4.89
CA ALA A 2 -9.86 19.47 4.07
C ALA A 2 -8.86 19.49 2.92
N CYS A 3 -8.17 18.37 2.69
CA CYS A 3 -7.50 18.09 1.44
C CYS A 3 -8.57 17.97 0.36
N GLU A 4 -8.93 19.09 -0.25
CA GLU A 4 -9.59 19.05 -1.55
C GLU A 4 -8.55 18.54 -2.56
N PRO A 5 -8.79 17.42 -3.23
CA PRO A 5 -7.82 16.91 -4.19
C PRO A 5 -7.74 17.91 -5.36
N PRO A 6 -6.55 18.41 -5.74
CA PRO A 6 -6.44 19.22 -6.95
C PRO A 6 -6.84 18.38 -8.16
N PRO A 7 -7.27 19.02 -9.26
CA PRO A 7 -7.69 18.34 -10.47
C PRO A 7 -6.62 17.34 -10.91
N LYS A 8 -7.03 16.07 -10.99
CA LYS A 8 -6.16 14.97 -11.41
C LYS A 8 -5.55 15.33 -12.77
N PRO A 9 -4.23 15.21 -12.96
CA PRO A 9 -3.63 15.36 -14.28
C PRO A 9 -4.32 14.39 -15.24
N PRO A 10 -4.75 14.83 -16.44
CA PRO A 10 -5.58 14.03 -17.35
C PRO A 10 -4.92 12.69 -17.76
N ILE A 11 -3.60 12.63 -17.72
CA ILE A 11 -2.80 11.43 -18.03
C ILE A 11 -3.04 10.27 -17.06
N PHE A 12 -3.28 10.53 -15.77
CA PHE A 12 -3.46 9.46 -14.79
C PHE A 12 -4.93 9.02 -14.64
N ALA A 13 -5.88 9.87 -15.01
CA ALA A 13 -7.30 9.53 -14.93
C ALA A 13 -7.76 8.62 -16.08
N ALA A 14 -7.18 8.75 -17.28
CA ALA A 14 -7.55 7.94 -18.44
C ALA A 14 -6.89 6.54 -18.45
N CYS A 15 -5.67 6.41 -17.93
CA CYS A 15 -4.96 5.12 -17.89
C CYS A 15 -5.36 4.20 -16.73
N PHE A 16 -6.12 4.72 -15.75
CA PHE A 16 -6.38 4.03 -14.49
C PHE A 16 -7.87 3.88 -14.20
N ASP A 17 -8.60 3.32 -15.16
CA ASP A 17 -9.91 2.74 -14.89
C ASP A 17 -9.73 1.25 -14.52
N PRO A 18 -9.84 0.88 -13.23
CA PRO A 18 -9.75 -0.52 -12.81
C PRO A 18 -10.93 -1.38 -13.30
N ALA A 19 -12.01 -0.77 -13.83
CA ALA A 19 -13.23 -1.47 -14.22
C ALA A 19 -13.56 -1.42 -15.73
N GLY A 20 -12.84 -0.65 -16.56
CA GLY A 20 -13.44 -0.16 -17.81
C GLY A 20 -12.75 -0.37 -19.16
N SER A 21 -11.46 -0.70 -19.30
CA SER A 21 -10.91 -1.00 -20.64
C SER A 21 -9.74 -1.98 -20.67
N ASP A 22 -9.85 -2.91 -21.62
CA ASP A 22 -9.11 -4.16 -21.81
C ASP A 22 -7.68 -4.00 -22.34
N ASN A 23 -7.02 -2.87 -22.05
CA ASN A 23 -5.71 -2.56 -22.62
C ASN A 23 -4.59 -3.01 -21.68
N TYR A 24 -4.38 -4.34 -21.62
CA TYR A 24 -3.29 -4.99 -20.87
C TYR A 24 -1.94 -4.26 -21.01
N VAL A 25 -1.55 -3.93 -22.25
CA VAL A 25 -0.29 -3.26 -22.55
C VAL A 25 -0.24 -1.88 -21.91
N THR A 26 -1.30 -1.09 -22.06
CA THR A 26 -1.40 0.26 -21.48
C THR A 26 -1.34 0.22 -19.96
N LYS A 27 -2.09 -0.69 -19.33
CA LYS A 27 -2.11 -0.85 -17.87
C LYS A 27 -0.71 -1.22 -17.36
N ARG A 28 -0.06 -2.22 -17.99
CA ARG A 28 1.28 -2.66 -17.61
C ARG A 28 2.32 -1.56 -17.76
N GLN A 29 2.37 -0.90 -18.93
CA GLN A 29 3.37 0.13 -19.19
C GLN A 29 3.16 1.38 -18.34
N SER A 30 1.91 1.76 -18.06
CA SER A 30 1.61 2.87 -17.17
C SER A 30 2.08 2.58 -15.74
N LEU A 31 1.92 1.34 -15.27
CA LEU A 31 2.32 0.94 -13.93
C LEU A 31 3.84 0.87 -13.79
N LYS A 32 4.52 0.35 -14.82
CA LYS A 32 5.99 0.36 -14.88
C LYS A 32 6.54 1.78 -14.85
N LEU A 33 6.03 2.66 -15.71
CA LEU A 33 6.42 4.07 -15.74
C LEU A 33 6.15 4.76 -14.40
N LEU A 34 5.02 4.46 -13.75
CA LEU A 34 4.72 4.98 -12.42
C LEU A 34 5.76 4.54 -11.39
N GLY A 35 6.18 3.26 -11.40
CA GLY A 35 7.24 2.77 -10.53
C GLY A 35 8.56 3.51 -10.74
N GLU A 36 8.98 3.68 -12.00
CA GLU A 36 10.19 4.41 -12.37
C GLU A 36 10.12 5.87 -11.92
N LEU A 37 8.99 6.55 -12.15
CA LEU A 37 8.77 7.94 -11.76
C LEU A 37 8.85 8.13 -10.25
N LEU A 38 8.27 7.20 -9.47
CA LEU A 38 8.24 7.27 -8.01
C LEU A 38 9.62 6.99 -7.39
N LEU A 39 10.48 6.21 -8.06
CA LEU A 39 11.84 5.89 -7.60
C LEU A 39 12.88 6.95 -8.00
N ASP A 40 12.54 7.85 -8.92
CA ASP A 40 13.43 8.94 -9.33
C ASP A 40 13.60 9.97 -8.21
N ARG A 41 14.86 10.23 -7.84
CA ARG A 41 15.24 11.19 -6.79
C ARG A 41 14.76 12.61 -7.07
N THR A 42 14.64 12.99 -8.34
CA THR A 42 14.15 14.32 -8.75
C THR A 42 12.66 14.49 -8.48
N ASN A 43 11.92 13.38 -8.38
CA ASN A 43 10.48 13.33 -8.19
C ASN A 43 10.07 13.02 -6.74
N PHE A 44 10.97 13.21 -5.77
CA PHE A 44 10.71 12.92 -4.36
C PHE A 44 9.41 13.56 -3.83
N ALA A 45 9.14 14.81 -4.21
CA ALA A 45 7.90 15.50 -3.81
C ALA A 45 6.63 14.81 -4.32
N ILE A 46 6.67 14.28 -5.55
CA ILE A 46 5.57 13.53 -6.15
C ILE A 46 5.42 12.19 -5.43
N MET A 47 6.54 11.48 -5.20
CA MET A 47 6.56 10.22 -4.47
C MET A 47 5.94 10.36 -3.08
N THR A 48 6.40 11.32 -2.26
CA THR A 48 5.88 11.55 -0.90
C THR A 48 4.38 11.82 -0.91
N ARG A 49 3.89 12.58 -1.89
CA ARG A 49 2.45 12.89 -2.01
C ARG A 49 1.65 11.67 -2.48
N TYR A 50 2.20 10.87 -3.39
CA TYR A 50 1.54 9.68 -3.92
C TYR A 50 1.37 8.62 -2.82
N ILE A 51 2.41 8.35 -2.04
CA ILE A 51 2.41 7.34 -0.97
C ILE A 51 1.58 7.73 0.25
N ALA A 52 1.30 9.03 0.43
CA ALA A 52 0.43 9.53 1.49
C ALA A 52 -1.08 9.34 1.19
N CYS A 53 -1.43 8.96 -0.05
CA CYS A 53 -2.82 8.79 -0.46
C CYS A 53 -3.31 7.35 -0.25
N VAL A 54 -4.34 7.17 0.57
CA VAL A 54 -4.95 5.87 0.85
C VAL A 54 -5.59 5.23 -0.39
N ASP A 55 -6.20 6.04 -1.25
CA ASP A 55 -6.86 5.51 -2.44
C ASP A 55 -5.85 4.93 -3.43
N ASN A 56 -4.65 5.53 -3.53
CA ASN A 56 -3.55 5.00 -4.32
C ASN A 56 -3.07 3.65 -3.77
N LEU A 57 -2.97 3.51 -2.45
CA LEU A 57 -2.63 2.22 -1.82
C LEU A 57 -3.67 1.14 -2.16
N LYS A 58 -4.96 1.42 -1.96
CA LYS A 58 -6.04 0.47 -2.27
C LYS A 58 -6.01 0.04 -3.73
N MET A 59 -5.80 1.00 -4.62
CA MET A 59 -5.70 0.80 -6.05
C MET A 59 -4.55 -0.14 -6.41
N VAL A 60 -3.36 0.06 -5.83
CA VAL A 60 -2.22 -0.85 -6.00
C VAL A 60 -2.53 -2.24 -5.40
N MET A 61 -3.18 -2.31 -4.23
CA MET A 61 -3.58 -3.59 -3.62
C MET A 61 -4.59 -4.38 -4.47
N VAL A 62 -5.45 -3.70 -5.23
CA VAL A 62 -6.32 -4.37 -6.22
C VAL A 62 -5.49 -4.93 -7.38
N LEU A 63 -4.51 -4.17 -7.88
CA LEU A 63 -3.63 -4.63 -8.97
C LEU A 63 -2.70 -5.79 -8.59
N LEU A 64 -2.33 -5.93 -7.31
CA LEU A 64 -1.63 -7.12 -6.82
C LEU A 64 -2.43 -8.41 -7.05
N ARG A 65 -3.75 -8.31 -7.21
CA ARG A 65 -4.66 -9.44 -7.48
C ARG A 65 -5.14 -9.48 -8.93
N ASP A 66 -4.50 -8.73 -9.84
CA ASP A 66 -4.84 -8.76 -11.26
C ASP A 66 -4.61 -10.16 -11.85
N ARG A 67 -5.28 -10.50 -12.96
CA ARG A 67 -5.16 -11.83 -13.59
C ARG A 67 -3.79 -12.04 -14.22
N SER A 68 -3.10 -10.96 -14.61
CA SER A 68 -1.79 -11.05 -15.25
C SER A 68 -0.64 -10.99 -14.23
N SER A 69 0.19 -12.04 -14.19
CA SER A 69 1.41 -12.07 -13.38
C SER A 69 2.37 -10.91 -13.67
N SER A 70 2.38 -10.41 -14.92
CA SER A 70 3.19 -9.25 -15.29
C SER A 70 2.68 -7.96 -14.67
N ILE A 71 1.35 -7.75 -14.60
CA ILE A 71 0.77 -6.57 -13.94
C ILE A 71 0.97 -6.67 -12.43
N GLN A 72 0.75 -7.85 -11.85
CA GLN A 72 0.99 -8.09 -10.43
C GLN A 72 2.43 -7.74 -10.03
N PHE A 73 3.41 -8.09 -10.88
CA PHE A 73 4.83 -7.82 -10.62
C PHE A 73 5.14 -6.32 -10.64
N GLU A 74 4.64 -5.57 -11.62
CA GLU A 74 4.80 -4.11 -11.64
C GLU A 74 4.05 -3.45 -10.45
N ALA A 75 2.89 -4.00 -10.05
CA ALA A 75 2.15 -3.55 -8.87
C ALA A 75 2.93 -3.79 -7.58
N PHE A 76 3.66 -4.90 -7.49
CA PHE A 76 4.55 -5.22 -6.37
C PHE A 76 5.65 -4.18 -6.21
N HIS A 77 6.29 -3.75 -7.30
CA HIS A 77 7.31 -2.69 -7.24
C HIS A 77 6.75 -1.37 -6.72
N VAL A 78 5.54 -0.99 -7.12
CA VAL A 78 4.89 0.23 -6.59
C VAL A 78 4.47 0.03 -5.12
N PHE A 79 3.92 -1.14 -4.76
CA PHE A 79 3.51 -1.47 -3.40
C PHE A 79 4.70 -1.42 -2.43
N LYS A 80 5.88 -1.89 -2.86
CA LYS A 80 7.12 -1.84 -2.09
C LYS A 80 7.42 -0.42 -1.60
N ILE A 81 7.18 0.61 -2.41
CA ILE A 81 7.44 2.01 -2.06
C ILE A 81 6.54 2.50 -0.91
N PHE A 82 5.29 2.03 -0.84
CA PHE A 82 4.39 2.36 0.28
C PHE A 82 4.88 1.75 1.61
N VAL A 83 5.34 0.50 1.56
CA VAL A 83 5.77 -0.24 2.75
C VAL A 83 7.19 0.17 3.17
N ALA A 84 8.09 0.46 2.24
CA ALA A 84 9.45 0.88 2.55
C ALA A 84 9.56 2.32 3.11
N ASN A 85 8.47 3.10 3.10
CA ASN A 85 8.49 4.46 3.63
C ASN A 85 8.70 4.45 5.17
N PRO A 86 9.77 5.04 5.71
CA PRO A 86 10.00 5.08 7.16
C PRO A 86 8.98 5.99 7.89
N HIS A 87 8.42 6.98 7.20
CA HIS A 87 7.45 7.94 7.74
C HIS A 87 6.06 7.71 7.15
N LYS A 88 5.48 6.54 7.45
CA LYS A 88 4.14 6.17 6.96
C LYS A 88 3.08 7.10 7.57
N GLU A 89 2.30 7.75 6.71
CA GLU A 89 1.15 8.56 7.12
C GLU A 89 0.14 7.70 7.89
N GLY A 90 -0.50 8.28 8.93
CA GLY A 90 -1.33 7.53 9.88
C GLY A 90 -2.47 6.76 9.21
N ARG A 91 -3.16 7.35 8.23
CA ARG A 91 -4.26 6.71 7.51
C ARG A 91 -3.79 5.55 6.64
N VAL A 92 -2.65 5.70 5.96
CA VAL A 92 -2.05 4.63 5.14
C VAL A 92 -1.61 3.46 6.01
N ARG A 93 -0.94 3.76 7.14
CA ARG A 93 -0.55 2.78 8.14
C ARG A 93 -1.74 2.01 8.69
N ASN A 94 -2.82 2.71 9.03
CA ASN A 94 -4.04 2.09 9.58
C ASN A 94 -4.70 1.14 8.58
N VAL A 95 -4.65 1.42 7.28
CA VAL A 95 -5.14 0.50 6.26
C VAL A 95 -4.26 -0.75 6.16
N LEU A 96 -2.93 -0.60 6.24
CA LEU A 96 -2.01 -1.74 6.25
C LEU A 96 -2.20 -2.61 7.49
N LEU A 97 -2.31 -2.01 8.69
CA LEU A 97 -2.57 -2.71 9.95
C LEU A 97 -3.88 -3.49 9.91
N ARG A 98 -4.98 -2.86 9.47
CA ARG A 98 -6.29 -3.52 9.37
C ARG A 98 -6.29 -4.73 8.44
N ASN A 99 -5.43 -4.73 7.43
CA ASN A 99 -5.31 -5.83 6.45
C ASN A 99 -4.08 -6.72 6.71
N GLN A 100 -3.32 -6.48 7.78
CA GLN A 100 -2.02 -7.08 8.04
C GLN A 100 -2.04 -8.62 7.96
N PRO A 101 -2.98 -9.35 8.61
CA PRO A 101 -2.98 -10.82 8.56
C PRO A 101 -3.15 -11.35 7.12
N LYS A 102 -4.09 -10.75 6.36
CA LYS A 102 -4.38 -11.13 4.98
C LYS A 102 -3.24 -10.75 4.03
N LEU A 103 -2.58 -9.62 4.29
CA LEU A 103 -1.43 -9.18 3.51
C LEU A 103 -0.23 -10.12 3.71
N LEU A 104 0.03 -10.57 4.93
CA LEU A 104 1.11 -11.52 5.22
C LEU A 104 0.86 -12.88 4.54
N GLU A 105 -0.36 -13.41 4.64
CA GLU A 105 -0.77 -14.65 3.96
C GLU A 105 -0.64 -14.53 2.44
N PHE A 106 -1.12 -13.41 1.88
CA PHE A 106 -1.02 -13.14 0.45
C PHE A 106 0.44 -13.02 -0.01
N MET A 107 1.27 -12.24 0.69
CA MET A 107 2.68 -12.05 0.35
C MET A 107 3.47 -13.37 0.42
N ALA A 108 3.19 -14.24 1.40
CA ALA A 108 3.86 -15.54 1.52
C ALA A 108 3.66 -16.42 0.27
N SER A 109 2.46 -16.42 -0.32
CA SER A 109 2.11 -17.19 -1.51
C SER A 109 2.27 -16.43 -2.84
N PHE A 110 2.57 -15.13 -2.80
CA PHE A 110 2.68 -14.29 -4.00
C PHE A 110 3.86 -14.71 -4.89
N GLN A 111 3.57 -15.05 -6.15
CA GLN A 111 4.51 -15.44 -7.22
C GLN A 111 5.66 -16.36 -6.76
N SER A 112 5.33 -17.39 -5.97
CA SER A 112 6.30 -18.35 -5.41
C SER A 112 7.04 -19.19 -6.45
N GLU A 113 6.56 -19.22 -7.68
CA GLU A 113 7.20 -19.89 -8.82
C GLU A 113 8.43 -19.13 -9.35
N ARG A 114 8.63 -17.87 -8.97
CA ARG A 114 9.82 -17.10 -9.35
C ARG A 114 10.99 -17.44 -8.43
N ALA A 115 12.09 -17.87 -9.03
CA ALA A 115 13.35 -18.19 -8.35
C ALA A 115 14.39 -17.04 -8.40
N ASP A 116 13.95 -15.82 -8.69
CA ASP A 116 14.81 -14.64 -8.69
C ASP A 116 15.16 -14.26 -7.25
N GLU A 117 16.43 -14.41 -6.87
CA GLU A 117 16.93 -14.14 -5.53
C GLU A 117 16.58 -12.72 -5.06
N GLN A 118 16.71 -11.72 -5.94
CA GLN A 118 16.39 -10.34 -5.61
C GLN A 118 14.90 -10.18 -5.26
N PHE A 119 14.02 -10.82 -6.02
CA PHE A 119 12.58 -10.77 -5.75
C PHE A 119 12.23 -11.46 -4.42
N VAL A 120 12.86 -12.60 -4.12
CA VAL A 120 12.66 -13.32 -2.86
C VAL A 120 13.09 -12.46 -1.67
N GLU A 121 14.27 -11.85 -1.72
CA GLU A 121 14.77 -10.93 -0.68
C GLU A 121 13.83 -9.73 -0.50
N GLU A 122 13.40 -9.10 -1.60
CA GLU A 122 12.46 -7.97 -1.55
C GLU A 122 11.12 -8.37 -0.94
N LYS A 123 10.63 -9.58 -1.22
CA LYS A 123 9.39 -10.10 -0.68
C LYS A 123 9.51 -10.38 0.82
N GLU A 124 10.59 -11.01 1.26
CA GLU A 124 10.86 -11.26 2.68
C GLU A 124 10.99 -9.95 3.46
N PHE A 125 11.70 -8.97 2.90
CA PHE A 125 11.79 -7.63 3.49
C PHE A 125 10.39 -7.03 3.71
N LEU A 126 9.50 -7.10 2.72
CA LEU A 126 8.14 -6.58 2.84
C LEU A 126 7.30 -7.34 3.87
N ILE A 127 7.42 -8.66 3.95
CA ILE A 127 6.74 -9.48 4.96
C ILE A 127 7.18 -9.04 6.36
N ASN A 128 8.48 -8.87 6.58
CA ASN A 128 9.03 -8.44 7.87
C ASN A 128 8.58 -7.02 8.22
N GLU A 129 8.62 -6.08 7.28
CA GLU A 129 8.13 -4.72 7.50
C GLU A 129 6.65 -4.68 7.86
N ILE A 130 5.81 -5.46 7.15
CA ILE A 130 4.37 -5.53 7.41
C ILE A 130 4.11 -6.18 8.78
N ALA A 131 4.82 -7.24 9.14
CA ALA A 131 4.69 -7.92 10.42
C ALA A 131 5.06 -7.00 11.60
N ASN A 132 6.09 -6.18 11.42
CA ASN A 132 6.57 -5.23 12.44
C ASN A 132 5.77 -3.92 12.49
N LEU A 133 4.73 -3.74 11.67
CA LEU A 133 3.87 -2.56 11.75
C LEU A 133 3.22 -2.48 13.14
N GLN A 134 3.43 -1.35 13.81
CA GLN A 134 2.81 -1.03 15.09
C GLN A 134 1.74 0.06 14.93
N PRO A 135 0.69 0.05 15.76
CA PRO A 135 -0.27 1.15 15.82
C PRO A 135 0.44 2.45 16.20
N ALA A 136 -0.08 3.59 15.74
CA ALA A 136 0.50 4.87 16.13
C ALA A 136 0.37 5.07 17.65
N PRO A 137 1.35 5.69 18.33
CA PRO A 137 1.31 5.92 19.78
C PRO A 137 0.03 6.62 20.26
N SER A 138 -0.58 7.46 19.41
CA SER A 138 -1.85 8.14 19.68
C SER A 138 -3.05 7.20 19.82
N GLU A 139 -3.02 6.03 19.20
CA GLU A 139 -4.10 5.02 19.26
C GLU A 139 -3.93 4.08 20.46
N LEU A 140 -2.68 3.76 20.84
CA LEU A 140 -2.41 3.04 22.10
C LEU A 140 -2.96 3.82 23.31
N ALA A 141 -2.79 5.14 23.33
CA ALA A 141 -3.29 6.00 24.41
C ALA A 141 -4.84 6.05 24.46
N ALA A 142 -5.53 5.85 23.34
CA ALA A 142 -6.99 5.77 23.30
C ALA A 142 -7.49 4.40 23.81
N ALA A 143 -6.87 3.31 23.37
CA ALA A 143 -7.21 1.96 23.81
C ALA A 143 -7.01 1.75 25.32
N SER A 144 -5.96 2.34 25.92
CA SER A 144 -5.75 2.29 27.37
C SER A 144 -6.81 3.06 28.18
N ARG A 145 -7.46 4.07 27.59
CA ARG A 145 -8.52 4.84 28.25
C ARG A 145 -9.86 4.10 28.28
N GLU A 146 -10.19 3.38 27.21
CA GLU A 146 -11.42 2.58 27.11
C GLU A 146 -11.38 1.35 28.04
N ALA A 147 -10.23 0.68 28.16
CA ALA A 147 -10.05 -0.44 29.08
C ALA A 147 -10.16 -0.05 30.57
N SER A 148 -10.08 1.23 30.90
CA SER A 148 -10.20 1.72 32.28
C SER A 148 -11.65 2.03 32.69
N SER A 149 -12.61 2.09 31.76
CA SER A 149 -14.01 2.45 32.05
C SER A 149 -14.98 1.26 32.17
N GLU A 150 -14.61 0.06 31.71
CA GLU A 150 -15.46 -1.15 31.81
C GLU A 150 -15.30 -1.92 33.14
N GLY A 151 -14.46 -1.44 34.07
CA GLY A 151 -14.20 -2.10 35.36
C GLY A 151 -15.15 -1.74 36.51
N ASP A 152 -16.08 -0.79 36.33
CA ASP A 152 -16.89 -0.21 37.44
C ASP A 152 -18.37 -0.62 37.43
N GLU A 153 -18.82 -1.48 36.50
CA GLU A 153 -20.25 -1.88 36.37
C GLU A 153 -20.49 -3.38 36.64
N ALA A 154 -19.75 -3.97 37.60
CA ALA A 154 -19.98 -5.35 38.06
C ALA A 154 -20.16 -5.47 39.59
N GLY A 155 -20.56 -4.38 40.24
CA GLY A 155 -20.69 -4.30 41.70
C GLY A 155 -21.90 -3.47 42.17
N ARG A 156 -23.11 -3.84 41.77
CA ARG A 156 -24.36 -3.50 42.47
C ARG A 156 -25.36 -4.64 42.37
#